data_AF-A0A1R1BTL6-F1
#
_entry.id   AF-A0A1R1BTL6-F1
#
_cell.length_a   1.000
_cell.length_b   1.000
_cell.length_c   1.000
_cell.angle_alpha   90.00
_cell.angle_beta   90.00
_cell.angle_gamma   90.00
#
_symmetry.space_group_name_H-M   'P 1'
#
loop_
_entity.id
_entity.type
_entity.pdbx_description
1 polymer ?
#
loop_
_entity_poly.entity_id
_entity_poly.type
_entity_poly.pdbx_seq_one_letter_code
_entity_poly.pdbx_strand_id
1 'polypeptide(L)'
;MERIVAGDHEAFRLLMDKYNTYLFHVVYSVLRSTTDAEDVTQEVLFKIYASLPRYEHKGLKTWMTRIAVNKAIDYKRSLERKREQLTDQLEELIPNEANETTVEDEVLHTQLQQRVRDYLHEMPDNYRQVVVAFYIEDKSYQEIATEQGIALKTVESKLYRAKQWIRKHWKEDELI
;
A
#
# COMPACT_ATOMS: atom_id res chain seq x y z
N MET A 1 9.44 19.15 13.03
CA MET A 1 8.96 18.20 14.06
C MET A 1 8.83 18.87 15.42
N GLU A 2 9.85 19.57 15.93
CA GLU A 2 9.78 20.27 17.22
C GLU A 2 8.60 21.24 17.34
N ARG A 3 8.31 22.03 16.30
CA ARG A 3 7.13 22.92 16.25
C ARG A 3 5.79 22.17 16.31
N ILE A 4 5.71 21.01 15.67
CA ILE A 4 4.49 20.18 15.64
C ILE A 4 4.23 19.53 17.00
N VAL A 5 5.28 19.08 17.68
CA VAL A 5 5.21 18.57 19.05
C VAL A 5 4.84 19.69 20.04
N ALA A 6 5.19 20.94 19.73
CA ALA A 6 4.80 22.12 20.50
C ALA A 6 3.35 22.61 20.24
N GLY A 7 2.54 21.88 19.45
CA GLY A 7 1.14 22.23 19.20
C GLY A 7 0.91 23.22 18.04
N ASP A 8 1.91 23.43 17.17
CA ASP A 8 1.76 24.28 15.98
C ASP A 8 0.90 23.56 14.91
N HIS A 9 -0.41 23.86 14.93
CA HIS A 9 -1.40 23.29 14.01
C HIS A 9 -1.10 23.59 12.54
N GLU A 10 -0.45 24.72 12.23
CA GLU A 10 -0.09 25.11 10.87
C GLU A 10 1.06 24.27 10.32
N ALA A 11 2.09 24.04 11.15
CA ALA A 11 3.17 23.12 10.80
C ALA A 11 2.67 21.68 10.59
N PHE A 12 1.63 21.28 11.32
CA PHE A 12 0.99 19.97 11.13
C PHE A 12 0.21 19.89 9.82
N ARG A 13 -0.60 20.90 9.51
CA ARG A 13 -1.38 20.98 8.27
C ARG A 13 -0.49 20.85 7.04
N LEU A 14 0.60 21.62 6.99
CA LEU A 14 1.59 21.54 5.90
C LEU A 14 2.23 20.16 5.77
N LEU A 15 2.45 19.46 6.89
CA LEU A 15 2.95 18.09 6.88
C LEU A 15 1.93 17.13 6.29
N MET A 16 0.66 17.24 6.69
CA MET A 16 -0.40 16.38 6.17
C MET A 16 -0.65 16.63 4.69
N ASP A 17 -0.71 17.89 4.25
CA ASP A 17 -0.87 18.27 2.84
C ASP A 17 0.25 17.66 1.99
N LYS A 18 1.49 17.69 2.48
CA LYS A 18 2.65 17.08 1.80
C LYS A 18 2.51 15.57 1.59
N TYR A 19 1.86 14.87 2.52
CA TYR A 19 1.78 13.41 2.49
C TYR A 19 0.40 12.87 2.11
N ASN A 20 -0.60 13.73 1.92
CA ASN A 20 -1.96 13.33 1.57
C ASN A 20 -1.99 12.45 0.32
N THR A 21 -1.47 12.95 -0.81
CA THR A 21 -1.39 12.19 -2.07
C THR A 21 -0.62 10.89 -1.92
N TYR A 22 0.47 10.88 -1.14
CA TYR A 22 1.24 9.66 -0.90
C TYR A 22 0.43 8.62 -0.11
N LEU A 23 -0.26 9.02 0.95
CA LEU A 23 -1.06 8.13 1.78
C LEU A 23 -2.29 7.65 1.03
N PHE A 24 -2.90 8.50 0.20
CA PHE A 24 -3.96 8.11 -0.73
C PHE A 24 -3.52 6.96 -1.63
N HIS A 25 -2.38 7.08 -2.31
CA HIS A 25 -1.87 6.01 -3.16
C HIS A 25 -1.57 4.71 -2.39
N VAL A 26 -1.07 4.82 -1.15
CA VAL A 26 -0.85 3.66 -0.28
C VAL A 26 -2.17 2.97 0.05
N VAL A 27 -3.20 3.71 0.43
CA VAL A 27 -4.52 3.15 0.74
C VAL A 27 -5.18 2.58 -0.52
N TYR A 28 -5.15 3.32 -1.63
CA TYR A 28 -5.68 2.90 -2.93
C TYR A 28 -5.05 1.61 -3.43
N SER A 29 -3.74 1.40 -3.19
CA SER A 29 -3.05 0.16 -3.56
C SER A 29 -3.66 -1.10 -2.92
N VAL A 30 -4.29 -0.95 -1.76
CA VAL A 30 -4.95 -2.03 -1.00
C VAL A 30 -6.43 -2.14 -1.35
N LEU A 31 -7.15 -1.01 -1.46
CA LEU A 31 -8.61 -0.98 -1.63
C LEU A 31 -9.07 -1.05 -3.08
N ARG A 32 -8.28 -0.52 -4.03
CA ARG A 32 -8.60 -0.46 -5.47
C ARG A 32 -9.94 0.21 -5.81
N SER A 33 -10.42 1.07 -4.91
CA SER A 33 -11.64 1.88 -5.01
C SER A 33 -11.25 3.32 -4.66
N THR A 34 -11.52 4.26 -5.55
CA THR A 34 -11.17 5.68 -5.34
C THR A 34 -11.95 6.23 -4.14
N THR A 35 -13.26 6.01 -4.11
CA THR A 35 -14.15 6.46 -3.04
C THR A 35 -13.72 5.94 -1.67
N ASP A 36 -13.50 4.62 -1.55
CA ASP A 36 -13.08 4.03 -0.27
C ASP A 36 -11.68 4.49 0.12
N ALA A 37 -10.80 4.69 -0.86
CA ALA A 37 -9.45 5.17 -0.61
C ALA A 37 -9.43 6.61 -0.11
N GLU A 38 -10.28 7.49 -0.62
CA GLU A 38 -10.43 8.85 -0.12
C GLU A 38 -10.87 8.85 1.35
N ASP A 39 -11.96 8.13 1.65
CA ASP A 39 -12.51 8.03 3.01
C ASP A 39 -11.48 7.48 4.01
N VAL A 40 -10.85 6.35 3.67
CA VAL A 40 -9.87 5.72 4.54
C VAL A 40 -8.61 6.58 4.68
N THR A 41 -8.21 7.34 3.66
CA THR A 41 -7.07 8.26 3.74
C THR A 41 -7.33 9.37 4.75
N GLN A 42 -8.54 9.91 4.80
CA GLN A 42 -8.91 10.91 5.81
C GLN A 42 -8.77 10.33 7.22
N GLU A 43 -9.29 9.12 7.46
CA GLU A 43 -9.15 8.45 8.75
C GLU A 43 -7.68 8.20 9.13
N VAL A 44 -6.83 7.88 8.15
CA VAL A 44 -5.38 7.71 8.34
C VAL A 44 -4.72 9.02 8.76
N LEU A 45 -5.04 10.14 8.09
CA LEU A 45 -4.52 11.46 8.43
C LEU A 45 -4.93 11.87 9.86
N PHE A 46 -6.18 11.64 10.24
CA PHE A 46 -6.64 11.86 11.63
C PHE A 46 -5.90 10.99 12.64
N LYS A 47 -5.67 9.71 12.33
CA LYS A 47 -4.94 8.79 13.20
C LYS A 47 -3.48 9.18 13.35
N ILE A 48 -2.85 9.65 12.27
CA ILE A 48 -1.51 10.22 12.29
C ILE A 48 -1.49 11.45 13.19
N TYR A 49 -2.44 12.38 13.02
CA TYR A 49 -2.55 13.57 13.88
C TYR A 49 -2.61 13.22 15.36
N ALA A 50 -3.51 12.33 15.75
CA ALA A 50 -3.67 11.92 17.14
C ALA A 50 -2.43 11.21 17.71
N SER A 51 -1.64 10.54 16.86
CA SER A 51 -0.50 9.72 17.27
C SER A 51 0.86 10.43 17.18
N LEU A 52 0.94 11.52 16.41
CA LEU A 52 2.20 12.22 16.14
C LEU A 52 2.91 12.77 17.39
N PRO A 53 2.22 13.25 18.45
CA PRO A 53 2.90 13.71 19.67
C PRO A 53 3.74 12.63 20.37
N ARG A 54 3.45 11.34 20.14
CA ARG A 54 4.15 10.20 20.73
C ARG A 54 5.17 9.56 19.78
N TYR A 55 5.45 10.19 18.65
CA TYR A 55 6.31 9.62 17.62
C TYR A 55 7.81 9.78 17.95
N GLU A 56 8.53 8.66 18.00
CA GLU A 56 9.94 8.59 18.44
C GLU A 56 10.99 8.75 17.30
N HIS A 57 10.70 9.48 16.22
CA HIS A 57 11.67 9.80 15.14
C HIS A 57 12.30 8.61 14.37
N LYS A 58 11.67 7.42 14.38
CA LYS A 58 12.15 6.20 13.67
C LYS A 58 11.72 6.12 12.19
N GLY A 59 11.89 7.20 11.42
CA GLY A 59 11.51 7.30 10.00
C GLY A 59 10.03 7.59 9.76
N LEU A 60 9.70 8.85 9.41
CA LEU A 60 8.32 9.36 9.43
C LEU A 60 7.46 8.72 8.34
N LYS A 61 7.96 8.69 7.10
CA LYS A 61 7.29 8.09 5.95
C LYS A 61 6.92 6.64 6.23
N THR A 62 7.86 5.83 6.74
CA THR A 62 7.62 4.41 7.07
C THR A 62 6.59 4.24 8.18
N TRP A 63 6.63 5.07 9.22
CA TRP A 63 5.65 5.01 10.30
C TRP A 63 4.23 5.33 9.82
N MET A 64 4.05 6.38 9.02
CA MET A 64 2.74 6.75 8.45
C MET A 64 2.24 5.70 7.46
N THR A 65 3.13 5.15 6.63
CA THR A 65 2.80 4.05 5.70
C THR A 65 2.22 2.86 6.45
N ARG A 66 2.80 2.51 7.61
CA ARG A 66 2.30 1.39 8.42
C ARG A 66 0.90 1.67 8.99
N ILE A 67 0.62 2.92 9.38
CA ILE A 67 -0.73 3.31 9.82
C ILE A 67 -1.71 3.18 8.65
N ALA A 68 -1.34 3.67 7.47
CA ALA A 68 -2.16 3.63 6.26
C ALA A 68 -2.50 2.20 5.82
N VAL A 69 -1.48 1.36 5.66
CA VAL A 69 -1.64 -0.05 5.25
C VAL A 69 -2.51 -0.81 6.25
N ASN A 70 -2.24 -0.69 7.55
CA ASN A 70 -3.03 -1.38 8.57
C ASN A 70 -4.51 -0.97 8.50
N LYS A 71 -4.79 0.33 8.36
CA LYS A 71 -6.15 0.83 8.30
C LYS A 71 -6.87 0.38 7.03
N ALA A 72 -6.19 0.39 5.88
CA ALA A 72 -6.76 -0.10 4.63
C ALA A 72 -7.05 -1.61 4.67
N ILE A 73 -6.16 -2.42 5.24
CA ILE A 73 -6.40 -3.86 5.43
C ILE A 73 -7.59 -4.10 6.38
N ASP A 74 -7.66 -3.37 7.49
CA ASP A 74 -8.77 -3.48 8.45
C ASP A 74 -10.12 -3.13 7.79
N TYR A 75 -10.12 -2.10 6.94
CA TYR A 75 -11.31 -1.69 6.17
C TYR A 75 -11.71 -2.75 5.14
N LYS A 76 -10.76 -3.24 4.32
CA LYS A 76 -10.98 -4.32 3.35
C LYS A 76 -11.60 -5.57 4.01
N ARG A 77 -11.03 -6.01 5.14
CA ARG A 77 -11.59 -7.13 5.93
C ARG A 77 -12.99 -6.86 6.45
N SER A 78 -13.33 -5.61 6.77
CA SER A 78 -14.67 -5.26 7.21
C SER A 78 -15.69 -5.32 6.08
N LEU A 79 -15.31 -4.91 4.87
CA LEU A 79 -16.13 -5.06 3.67
C LEU A 79 -16.35 -6.53 3.30
N GLU A 80 -15.31 -7.35 3.35
CA GLU A 80 -15.39 -8.80 3.10
C GLU A 80 -16.37 -9.47 4.08
N ARG A 81 -16.25 -9.20 5.38
CA ARG A 81 -17.20 -9.71 6.39
C ARG A 81 -18.64 -9.24 6.14
N LYS A 82 -18.82 -7.98 5.75
CA LYS A 82 -20.14 -7.43 5.43
C LYS A 82 -20.74 -8.10 4.20
N ARG A 83 -19.90 -8.40 3.19
CA ARG A 83 -20.29 -9.14 2.00
C ARG A 83 -20.65 -10.59 2.32
N GLU A 84 -19.88 -11.27 3.15
CA GLU A 84 -20.21 -12.64 3.62
C GLU A 84 -21.58 -12.67 4.32
N GLN A 85 -21.84 -11.71 5.21
CA GLN A 85 -23.14 -11.58 5.91
C GLN A 85 -24.32 -11.27 4.97
N LEU A 86 -24.07 -10.58 3.85
CA LEU A 86 -25.08 -10.29 2.83
C LEU A 86 -25.26 -11.44 1.83
N THR A 87 -24.21 -12.24 1.60
CA THR A 87 -24.25 -13.40 0.68
C THR A 87 -25.08 -14.54 1.27
N ASP A 88 -25.20 -14.63 2.61
CA ASP A 88 -26.18 -15.50 3.28
C ASP A 88 -27.65 -15.07 3.04
N GLN A 89 -27.91 -13.92 2.41
CA GLN A 89 -29.27 -13.39 2.23
C GLN A 89 -29.66 -13.01 0.79
N LEU A 90 -28.74 -12.93 -0.19
CA LEU A 90 -29.12 -12.60 -1.56
C LEU A 90 -28.11 -13.15 -2.58
N GLU A 91 -28.45 -14.30 -3.15
CA GLU A 91 -27.83 -14.85 -4.35
C GLU A 91 -28.48 -14.17 -5.56
N GLU A 92 -27.98 -13.01 -5.99
CA GLU A 92 -27.96 -12.56 -7.40
C GLU A 92 -27.46 -11.11 -7.57
N LEU A 93 -26.54 -10.95 -8.53
CA LEU A 93 -26.26 -9.75 -9.36
C LEU A 93 -25.73 -8.47 -8.67
N ILE A 94 -24.42 -8.19 -8.80
CA ILE A 94 -23.93 -6.80 -8.92
C ILE A 94 -22.82 -6.71 -9.99
N PRO A 95 -22.90 -5.78 -10.97
CA PRO A 95 -21.89 -5.57 -11.99
C PRO A 95 -20.61 -4.95 -11.43
N ASN A 96 -19.49 -5.26 -12.07
CA ASN A 96 -18.20 -4.59 -11.90
C ASN A 96 -18.36 -3.11 -12.30
N GLU A 97 -18.42 -2.19 -11.33
CA GLU A 97 -18.38 -0.75 -11.63
C GLU A 97 -16.98 -0.40 -12.12
N ALA A 98 -16.91 0.00 -13.39
CA ALA A 98 -15.71 0.48 -14.04
C ALA A 98 -15.34 1.85 -13.45
N ASN A 99 -14.19 1.92 -12.76
CA ASN A 99 -13.64 3.16 -12.23
C ASN A 99 -13.25 4.12 -13.35
N GLU A 100 -13.77 5.35 -13.30
CA GLU A 100 -13.33 6.47 -14.14
C GLU A 100 -11.86 6.78 -13.86
N THR A 101 -10.99 6.44 -14.82
CA THR A 101 -9.57 6.83 -14.83
C THR A 101 -9.42 8.00 -15.79
N THR A 102 -8.75 9.09 -15.39
CA THR A 102 -8.50 10.21 -16.31
C THR A 102 -7.39 9.83 -17.31
N VAL A 103 -7.45 10.36 -18.54
CA VAL A 103 -6.52 10.03 -19.63
C VAL A 103 -5.06 10.39 -19.27
N GLU A 104 -4.85 11.43 -18.46
CA GLU A 104 -3.53 11.84 -17.99
C GLU A 104 -2.98 10.87 -16.93
N ASP A 105 -3.85 10.36 -16.05
CA ASP A 105 -3.51 9.28 -15.13
C ASP A 105 -3.16 8.00 -15.89
N GLU A 106 -3.90 7.64 -16.94
CA GLU A 106 -3.62 6.44 -17.73
C GLU A 106 -2.22 6.44 -18.37
N VAL A 107 -1.76 7.60 -18.89
CA VAL A 107 -0.44 7.71 -19.55
C VAL A 107 0.70 7.63 -18.55
N LEU A 108 0.62 8.37 -17.42
CA LEU A 108 1.61 8.27 -16.35
C LEU A 108 1.62 6.87 -15.74
N HIS A 109 0.44 6.27 -15.56
CA HIS A 109 0.29 4.93 -15.03
C HIS A 109 0.89 3.88 -15.98
N THR A 110 0.72 4.04 -17.29
CA THR A 110 1.32 3.14 -18.28
C THR A 110 2.85 3.20 -18.28
N GLN A 111 3.43 4.40 -18.17
CA GLN A 111 4.90 4.57 -18.11
C GLN A 111 5.50 4.03 -16.81
N LEU A 112 4.85 4.29 -15.67
CA LEU A 112 5.29 3.77 -14.38
C LEU A 112 5.14 2.24 -14.33
N GLN A 113 4.03 1.70 -14.83
CA GLN A 113 3.83 0.26 -14.94
C GLN A 113 4.88 -0.39 -15.84
N GLN A 114 5.24 0.25 -16.96
CA GLN A 114 6.29 -0.28 -17.84
C GLN A 114 7.64 -0.28 -17.14
N ARG A 115 8.03 0.79 -16.45
CA ARG A 115 9.26 0.82 -15.64
C ARG A 115 9.26 -0.26 -14.57
N VAL A 116 8.17 -0.41 -13.82
CA VAL A 116 8.06 -1.48 -12.82
C VAL A 116 8.19 -2.86 -13.46
N ARG A 117 7.61 -3.09 -14.64
CA ARG A 117 7.78 -4.35 -15.40
C ARG A 117 9.23 -4.57 -15.79
N ASP A 118 9.90 -3.58 -16.37
CA ASP A 118 11.29 -3.66 -16.81
C ASP A 118 12.22 -3.97 -15.63
N TYR A 119 12.02 -3.27 -14.52
CA TYR A 119 12.76 -3.50 -13.29
C TYR A 119 12.49 -4.87 -12.65
N LEU A 120 11.25 -5.36 -12.71
CA LEU A 120 10.94 -6.73 -12.31
C LEU A 120 11.69 -7.71 -13.20
N HIS A 121 11.79 -7.47 -14.52
CA HIS A 121 12.54 -8.30 -15.47
C HIS A 121 14.05 -8.34 -15.22
N GLU A 122 14.64 -7.29 -14.64
CA GLU A 122 16.05 -7.28 -14.24
C GLU A 122 16.30 -8.06 -12.94
N MET A 123 15.26 -8.23 -12.11
CA MET A 123 15.37 -8.90 -10.84
C MET A 123 15.58 -10.41 -11.03
N PRO A 124 16.47 -11.06 -10.27
CA PRO A 124 16.60 -12.51 -10.27
C PRO A 124 15.25 -13.20 -10.05
N ASP A 125 14.96 -14.25 -10.83
CA ASP A 125 13.62 -14.89 -10.87
C ASP A 125 13.15 -15.37 -9.48
N ASN A 126 14.08 -15.86 -8.66
CA ASN A 126 13.80 -16.31 -7.29
C ASN A 126 13.29 -15.19 -6.35
N TYR A 127 13.63 -13.93 -6.64
CA TYR A 127 13.16 -12.74 -5.92
C TYR A 127 11.93 -12.16 -6.58
N ARG A 128 11.91 -12.10 -7.92
CA ARG A 128 10.78 -11.61 -8.70
C ARG A 128 9.50 -12.36 -8.34
N GLN A 129 9.54 -13.69 -8.29
CA GLN A 129 8.36 -14.51 -8.00
C GLN A 129 7.74 -14.19 -6.63
N VAL A 130 8.55 -14.06 -5.58
CA VAL A 130 8.03 -13.73 -4.25
C VAL A 130 7.58 -12.27 -4.14
N VAL A 131 8.22 -11.35 -4.88
CA VAL A 131 7.83 -9.94 -4.93
C VAL A 131 6.49 -9.78 -5.66
N VAL A 132 6.31 -10.42 -6.80
CA VAL A 132 5.04 -10.41 -7.56
C VAL A 132 3.93 -11.03 -6.71
N ALA A 133 4.14 -12.23 -6.19
CA ALA A 133 3.13 -12.91 -5.38
C ALA A 133 2.70 -12.07 -4.15
N PHE A 134 3.66 -11.42 -3.48
CA PHE A 134 3.35 -10.64 -2.28
C PHE A 134 2.79 -9.24 -2.58
N TYR A 135 3.38 -8.49 -3.51
CA TYR A 135 3.06 -7.08 -3.73
C TYR A 135 2.03 -6.82 -4.84
N ILE A 136 1.93 -7.74 -5.81
CA ILE A 136 1.02 -7.61 -6.96
C ILE A 136 -0.21 -8.51 -6.77
N GLU A 137 0.01 -9.74 -6.31
CA GLU A 137 -1.07 -10.73 -6.14
C GLU A 137 -1.65 -10.75 -4.71
N ASP A 138 -1.14 -9.90 -3.80
CA ASP A 138 -1.60 -9.75 -2.41
C ASP A 138 -1.60 -11.06 -1.58
N LYS A 139 -0.74 -12.02 -1.94
CA LYS A 139 -0.63 -13.31 -1.24
C LYS A 139 0.12 -13.18 0.08
N SER A 140 -0.38 -13.86 1.10
CA SER A 140 0.32 -14.01 2.38
C SER A 140 1.59 -14.86 2.24
N TYR A 141 2.51 -14.73 3.20
CA TYR A 141 3.72 -15.56 3.22
C TYR A 141 3.39 -17.06 3.27
N GLN A 142 2.27 -17.42 3.91
CA GLN A 142 1.79 -18.79 4.03
C GLN A 142 1.31 -19.35 2.68
N GLU A 143 0.57 -18.56 1.91
CA GLU A 143 0.10 -18.92 0.57
C GLU A 143 1.29 -19.07 -0.39
N ILE A 144 2.24 -18.13 -0.36
CA ILE A 144 3.46 -18.19 -1.17
C ILE A 144 4.29 -19.43 -0.84
N ALA A 145 4.43 -19.75 0.46
CA ALA A 145 5.13 -20.94 0.92
C ALA A 145 4.48 -22.22 0.39
N THR A 146 3.15 -22.27 0.44
CA THR A 146 2.35 -23.42 -0.01
C THR A 146 2.44 -23.60 -1.52
N GLU A 147 2.24 -22.54 -2.29
CA GLU A 147 2.28 -22.58 -3.76
C GLU A 147 3.67 -22.94 -4.31
N GLN A 148 4.73 -22.42 -3.69
CA GLN A 148 6.11 -22.68 -4.13
C GLN A 148 6.71 -23.95 -3.50
N GLY A 149 6.01 -24.63 -2.59
CA GLY A 149 6.52 -25.80 -1.89
C GLY A 149 7.77 -25.52 -1.04
N ILE A 150 7.87 -24.34 -0.44
CA ILE A 150 9.03 -23.91 0.37
C ILE A 150 8.62 -23.55 1.80
N ALA A 151 9.57 -23.56 2.73
CA ALA A 151 9.30 -23.14 4.10
C ALA A 151 8.96 -21.64 4.20
N LEU A 152 8.07 -21.28 5.14
CA LEU A 152 7.69 -19.89 5.45
C LEU A 152 8.92 -18.98 5.68
N LYS A 153 9.89 -19.46 6.47
CA LYS A 153 11.17 -18.77 6.72
C LYS A 153 11.97 -18.48 5.44
N THR A 154 11.84 -19.35 4.43
CA THR A 154 12.47 -19.16 3.13
C THR A 154 11.80 -18.00 2.40
N VAL A 155 10.47 -17.91 2.41
CA VAL A 155 9.71 -16.78 1.84
C VAL A 155 10.13 -15.46 2.48
N GLU A 156 10.18 -15.39 3.82
CA GLU A 156 10.63 -14.21 4.56
C GLU A 156 12.05 -13.79 4.13
N SER A 157 12.98 -14.75 4.08
CA SER A 157 14.37 -14.47 3.70
C SER A 157 14.51 -14.04 2.23
N LYS A 158 13.71 -14.60 1.32
CA LYS A 158 13.68 -14.22 -0.10
C LYS A 158 13.13 -12.80 -0.26
N LEU A 159 12.02 -12.47 0.39
CA LEU A 159 11.44 -11.12 0.37
C LEU A 159 12.37 -10.08 0.99
N TYR A 160 13.06 -10.42 2.08
CA TYR A 160 14.08 -9.55 2.66
C TYR A 160 15.21 -9.27 1.66
N ARG A 161 15.78 -10.31 1.04
CA ARG A 161 16.84 -10.16 0.02
C ARG A 161 16.35 -9.42 -1.22
N ALA A 162 15.12 -9.66 -1.66
CA ALA A 162 14.49 -8.95 -2.76
C ALA A 162 14.41 -7.44 -2.49
N LYS A 163 14.02 -7.04 -1.26
CA LYS A 163 14.02 -5.61 -0.85
C LYS A 163 15.42 -5.00 -0.88
N GLN A 164 16.44 -5.74 -0.46
CA GLN A 164 17.83 -5.26 -0.53
C GLN A 164 18.30 -5.13 -1.97
N TRP A 165 17.92 -6.09 -2.83
CA TRP A 165 18.21 -6.03 -4.25
C TRP A 165 17.56 -4.81 -4.90
N ILE A 166 16.26 -4.58 -4.65
CA ILE A 166 15.52 -3.40 -5.13
C ILE A 166 16.23 -2.12 -4.66
N ARG A 167 16.55 -1.98 -3.37
CA ARG A 167 17.25 -0.79 -2.85
C ARG A 167 18.61 -0.51 -3.49
N LYS A 168 19.32 -1.56 -3.90
CA LYS A 168 20.65 -1.43 -4.51
C LYS A 168 20.57 -1.06 -5.99
N HIS A 169 19.52 -1.49 -6.69
CA HIS A 169 19.44 -1.38 -8.15
C HIS A 169 18.43 -0.32 -8.61
N TRP A 170 17.44 0.03 -7.78
CA TRP A 170 16.43 1.04 -8.11
C TRP A 170 16.70 2.29 -7.28
N LYS A 171 17.02 3.41 -7.94
CA LYS A 171 17.17 4.70 -7.26
C LYS A 171 15.80 5.29 -6.95
N GLU A 172 15.66 5.88 -5.77
CA GLU A 172 14.38 6.43 -5.29
C GLU A 172 13.82 7.54 -6.21
N ASP A 173 14.69 8.18 -7.01
CA ASP A 173 14.35 9.20 -8.00
C ASP A 173 13.84 8.65 -9.35
N GLU A 174 13.90 7.33 -9.60
CA GLU A 174 13.51 6.73 -10.89
C GLU A 174 12.06 6.19 -10.90
N LEU A 175 11.41 6.17 -9.73
CA LEU A 175 10.07 5.60 -9.51
C LEU A 175 8.99 6.65 -9.18
N ILE A 176 9.34 7.93 -9.16
CA ILE A 176 8.44 9.06 -8.84
C ILE A 176 8.44 10.03 -10.02
#